data_AF-E4XPT4-F1
#
_entry.id   AF-E4XPT4-F1
#
_cell.length_a   1.000
_cell.length_b   1.000
_cell.length_c   1.000
_cell.angle_alpha   90.00
_cell.angle_beta   90.00
_cell.angle_gamma   90.00
#
_symmetry.space_group_name_H-M   'P 1'
#
loop_
_entity.id
_entity.type
_entity.pdbx_description
1 polymer ?
#
loop_
_entity_poly.entity_id
_entity_poly.type
_entity_poly.pdbx_seq_one_letter_code
_entity_poly.pdbx_strand_id
1 'polypeptide(L)'
;MVEEEKKEQEVEEKPEEEAKAENTTPEGGKKKKKKTKKEEPTAWWEWALIIAVLSYKCYTPLPENIEDRYPRSAGLFFGKAIYKVGHYIRIISPSTEVSYLRSAFSGIASLHHDVEGVTNDFVERNNFNLYVFTPEGVKSSANPAIFYIYGNGWSFADIEYYRTYLQNLAKETGSVVISPNYRQAPENAFPAPFEDCLEAANYVFGNAAALKIDPNNVVLSGDGTGATMALSLSLNMSEKKFKTVSVQNPATQTLLWQLPSQTLSRYFGLSETQTAWYWSMYVNGENSQKHRELVKGGAYLQAKKKHKAQFALADPFKYFDEANFKNPDV
;
A
#
# COMPACT_ATOMS: atom_id res chain seq x y z
N MET A 1 9.03 64.89 -29.48
CA MET A 1 9.73 66.16 -29.76
C MET A 1 11.08 66.10 -29.08
N VAL A 2 12.23 66.32 -29.70
CA VAL A 2 12.71 66.38 -31.10
C VAL A 2 14.22 66.08 -30.90
N GLU A 3 14.77 64.98 -31.44
CA GLU A 3 15.56 64.98 -32.70
C GLU A 3 16.81 65.90 -32.63
N GLU A 4 18.02 65.35 -32.75
CA GLU A 4 18.92 65.48 -33.93
C GLU A 4 20.13 66.41 -33.58
N GLU A 5 21.31 66.40 -34.23
CA GLU A 5 21.85 65.54 -35.31
C GLU A 5 23.40 65.38 -35.23
N LYS A 6 23.98 64.75 -36.26
CA LYS A 6 25.39 64.38 -36.52
C LYS A 6 26.36 65.58 -36.68
N LYS A 7 27.66 65.29 -36.73
CA LYS A 7 28.65 65.72 -37.77
C LYS A 7 29.86 64.75 -37.73
N GLU A 8 30.20 64.05 -38.81
CA GLU A 8 31.05 64.43 -39.98
C GLU A 8 32.56 64.15 -39.77
N GLN A 9 33.13 63.32 -40.67
CA GLN A 9 34.39 63.48 -41.44
C GLN A 9 35.75 63.63 -40.67
N GLU A 10 36.94 63.29 -41.21
CA GLU A 10 37.36 62.71 -42.50
C GLU A 10 38.78 62.06 -42.40
N VAL A 11 39.08 61.14 -43.33
CA VAL A 11 40.36 60.93 -44.07
C VAL A 11 41.74 61.18 -43.42
N GLU A 12 42.66 60.21 -43.54
CA GLU A 12 44.00 60.49 -44.12
C GLU A 12 44.64 59.28 -44.86
N GLU A 13 45.48 59.62 -45.84
CA GLU A 13 46.24 58.77 -46.78
C GLU A 13 47.72 58.63 -46.32
N LYS A 14 48.69 57.88 -46.89
CA LYS A 14 48.90 56.99 -48.07
C LYS A 14 50.22 56.18 -47.78
N PRO A 15 51.07 55.74 -48.74
CA PRO A 15 50.84 54.90 -49.93
C PRO A 15 51.78 53.65 -49.99
N GLU A 16 51.53 52.80 -51.00
CA GLU A 16 52.49 52.13 -51.92
C GLU A 16 53.76 51.41 -51.44
N GLU A 17 53.89 50.14 -51.84
CA GLU A 17 54.91 49.77 -52.84
C GLU A 17 54.41 48.61 -53.74
N GLU A 18 54.54 48.73 -55.08
CA GLU A 18 54.18 47.68 -56.05
C GLU A 18 55.40 46.87 -56.50
N ALA A 19 55.28 45.54 -56.58
CA ALA A 19 56.06 44.73 -57.52
C ALA A 19 55.28 43.47 -57.98
N LYS A 20 55.20 43.27 -59.30
CA LYS A 20 54.58 42.12 -59.99
C LYS A 20 55.65 41.00 -60.15
N ALA A 21 55.41 39.73 -60.44
CA ALA A 21 54.22 38.98 -60.88
C ALA A 21 54.41 37.46 -60.56
N GLU A 22 53.33 36.68 -60.44
CA GLU A 22 53.04 35.49 -61.29
C GLU A 22 51.81 34.71 -60.78
N ASN A 23 51.16 33.96 -61.68
CA ASN A 23 49.88 33.29 -61.44
C ASN A 23 50.00 32.03 -60.56
N THR A 24 49.14 31.88 -59.55
CA THR A 24 48.33 30.65 -59.35
C THR A 24 47.18 30.88 -58.36
N THR A 25 46.15 30.03 -58.46
CA THR A 25 44.77 30.16 -57.93
C THR A 25 44.68 30.10 -56.38
N PRO A 26 43.74 30.80 -55.71
CA PRO A 26 43.82 31.03 -54.25
C PRO A 26 43.29 29.89 -53.36
N GLU A 27 44.01 29.59 -52.28
CA GLU A 27 43.51 28.76 -51.17
C GLU A 27 42.52 29.53 -50.27
N GLY A 28 41.30 29.01 -50.14
CA GLY A 28 40.24 29.62 -49.32
C GLY A 28 40.47 29.49 -47.81
N GLY A 29 40.49 30.62 -47.10
CA GLY A 29 40.77 30.69 -45.66
C GLY A 29 39.79 29.95 -44.74
N LYS A 30 40.34 29.32 -43.69
CA LYS A 30 39.59 28.57 -42.66
C LYS A 30 38.75 29.49 -41.74
N LYS A 31 37.46 29.66 -42.01
CA LYS A 31 36.49 30.16 -41.01
C LYS A 31 36.22 29.07 -39.95
N LYS A 32 36.62 29.31 -38.69
CA LYS A 32 36.24 28.48 -37.53
C LYS A 32 34.72 28.51 -37.33
N LYS A 33 34.00 27.49 -37.79
CA LYS A 33 32.58 27.29 -37.43
C LYS A 33 32.48 26.94 -35.95
N LYS A 34 31.78 27.76 -35.15
CA LYS A 34 31.24 27.33 -33.85
C LYS A 34 30.37 26.09 -34.10
N LYS A 35 30.78 24.91 -33.60
CA LYS A 35 29.88 23.76 -33.51
C LYS A 35 28.87 24.06 -32.40
N THR A 36 27.69 24.54 -32.77
CA THR A 36 26.50 24.29 -31.95
C THR A 36 26.37 22.77 -31.81
N LYS A 37 26.34 22.26 -30.58
CA LYS A 37 25.85 20.90 -30.35
C LYS A 37 24.41 20.89 -30.88
N LYS A 38 24.15 20.12 -31.93
CA LYS A 38 22.79 19.64 -32.17
C LYS A 38 22.47 18.80 -30.95
N GLU A 39 21.44 19.19 -30.20
CA GLU A 39 20.77 18.23 -29.33
C GLU A 39 20.25 17.12 -30.26
N GLU A 40 20.69 15.89 -30.02
CA GLU A 40 20.14 14.75 -30.73
C GLU A 40 18.64 14.68 -30.38
N PRO A 41 17.76 14.42 -31.36
CA PRO A 41 16.34 14.33 -31.09
C PRO A 41 16.14 13.26 -30.03
N THR A 42 15.61 13.65 -28.87
CA THR A 42 15.32 12.71 -27.78
C THR A 42 14.48 11.57 -28.35
N ALA A 43 14.79 10.34 -27.93
CA ALA A 43 14.13 9.13 -28.42
C ALA A 43 12.70 9.01 -27.85
N TRP A 44 11.86 9.99 -28.15
CA TRP A 44 10.47 10.11 -27.69
C TRP A 44 9.64 8.90 -28.09
N TRP A 45 9.99 8.24 -29.20
CA TRP A 45 9.36 7.00 -29.66
C TRP A 45 9.73 5.79 -28.79
N GLU A 46 10.94 5.74 -28.21
CA GLU A 46 11.31 4.72 -27.21
C GLU A 46 10.49 4.91 -25.94
N TRP A 47 10.37 6.15 -25.46
CA TRP A 47 9.49 6.48 -24.35
C TRP A 47 8.02 6.17 -24.65
N ALA A 48 7.53 6.46 -25.85
CA ALA A 48 6.18 6.12 -26.27
C ALA A 48 5.96 4.59 -26.31
N LEU A 49 6.94 3.81 -26.79
CA LEU A 49 6.89 2.35 -26.75
C LEU A 49 6.92 1.80 -25.31
N ILE A 50 7.78 2.34 -24.44
CA ILE A 50 7.84 1.97 -23.02
C ILE A 50 6.49 2.27 -22.36
N ILE A 51 5.92 3.46 -22.56
CA ILE A 51 4.61 3.84 -22.05
C ILE A 51 3.51 2.94 -22.60
N ALA A 52 3.51 2.61 -23.90
CA ALA A 52 2.53 1.71 -24.50
C ALA A 52 2.61 0.28 -23.93
N VAL A 53 3.83 -0.28 -23.79
CA VAL A 53 4.06 -1.61 -23.24
C VAL A 53 3.70 -1.68 -21.75
N LEU A 54 4.09 -0.67 -20.96
CA LEU A 54 3.68 -0.55 -19.56
C LEU A 54 2.15 -0.39 -19.45
N SER A 55 1.55 0.41 -20.32
CA SER A 55 0.11 0.65 -20.31
C SER A 55 -0.67 -0.63 -20.60
N TYR A 56 -0.30 -1.35 -21.66
CA TYR A 56 -0.86 -2.67 -21.97
C TYR A 56 -0.64 -3.67 -20.83
N LYS A 57 0.55 -3.66 -20.20
CA LYS A 57 0.86 -4.55 -19.07
C LYS A 57 0.08 -4.24 -17.79
N CYS A 58 -0.29 -2.99 -17.52
CA CYS A 58 -1.02 -2.59 -16.31
C CYS A 58 -2.54 -2.50 -16.53
N TYR A 59 -2.98 -2.36 -17.78
CA TYR A 59 -4.39 -2.36 -18.16
C TYR A 59 -5.09 -3.66 -17.74
N THR A 60 -6.35 -3.52 -17.35
CA THR A 60 -7.23 -4.65 -16.99
C THR A 60 -8.57 -4.41 -17.66
N PRO A 61 -8.97 -5.20 -18.67
CA PRO A 61 -10.30 -5.06 -19.25
C PRO A 61 -11.34 -5.44 -18.18
N LEU A 62 -12.11 -4.44 -17.75
CA LEU A 62 -13.22 -4.63 -16.83
C LEU A 62 -14.46 -5.14 -17.60
N PRO A 63 -15.22 -6.11 -17.07
CA PRO A 63 -16.57 -6.44 -17.54
C PRO A 63 -17.46 -5.20 -17.75
N GLU A 64 -18.46 -5.32 -18.63
CA GLU A 64 -19.33 -4.20 -19.03
C GLU A 64 -20.33 -3.80 -17.93
N ASN A 65 -20.68 -4.74 -17.04
CA ASN A 65 -21.62 -4.56 -15.94
C ASN A 65 -21.01 -3.95 -14.67
N ILE A 66 -19.81 -3.35 -14.74
CA ILE A 66 -19.15 -2.73 -13.60
C ILE A 66 -19.43 -1.23 -13.57
N GLU A 67 -20.14 -0.81 -12.53
CA GLU A 67 -20.32 0.61 -12.17
C GLU A 67 -18.98 1.29 -11.88
N ASP A 68 -18.88 2.57 -12.24
CA ASP A 68 -17.67 3.41 -12.16
C ASP A 68 -16.43 2.78 -12.79
N ARG A 69 -16.59 2.33 -14.04
CA ARG A 69 -15.55 1.67 -14.84
C ARG A 69 -14.27 2.52 -14.99
N TYR A 70 -14.37 3.84 -15.14
CA TYR A 70 -13.19 4.71 -15.34
C TYR A 70 -12.34 4.87 -14.06
N PRO A 71 -12.88 5.33 -12.90
CA PRO A 71 -12.11 5.37 -11.65
C PRO A 71 -11.52 4.01 -11.27
N ARG A 72 -12.29 2.93 -11.42
CA ARG A 72 -11.82 1.57 -11.10
C ARG A 72 -10.70 1.10 -12.03
N SER A 73 -10.80 1.39 -13.33
CA SER A 73 -9.73 1.07 -14.29
C SER A 73 -8.44 1.82 -13.96
N ALA A 74 -8.52 3.10 -13.58
CA ALA A 74 -7.36 3.88 -13.15
C ALA A 74 -6.74 3.33 -11.85
N GLY A 75 -7.57 3.04 -10.84
CA GLY A 75 -7.10 2.45 -9.57
C GLY A 75 -6.39 1.10 -9.78
N LEU A 76 -6.96 0.20 -10.58
CA LEU A 76 -6.33 -1.08 -10.93
C LEU A 76 -5.01 -0.89 -11.71
N PHE A 77 -4.94 0.11 -12.59
CA PHE A 77 -3.74 0.43 -13.35
C PHE A 77 -2.59 0.86 -12.43
N PHE A 78 -2.82 1.85 -11.58
CA PHE A 78 -1.80 2.37 -10.66
C PHE A 78 -1.41 1.32 -9.61
N GLY A 79 -2.38 0.59 -9.06
CA GLY A 79 -2.11 -0.54 -8.18
C GLY A 79 -1.20 -1.58 -8.84
N LYS A 80 -1.53 -2.03 -10.07
CA LYS A 80 -0.68 -2.98 -10.83
C LYS A 80 0.68 -2.40 -11.17
N ALA A 81 0.81 -1.10 -11.42
CA ALA A 81 2.10 -0.45 -11.64
C ALA A 81 2.98 -0.51 -10.38
N ILE A 82 2.44 -0.15 -9.21
CA ILE A 82 3.13 -0.23 -7.91
C ILE A 82 3.60 -1.67 -7.64
N TYR A 83 2.70 -2.67 -7.71
CA TYR A 83 3.08 -4.07 -7.51
C TYR A 83 4.13 -4.57 -8.53
N LYS A 84 4.14 -4.08 -9.76
CA LYS A 84 5.16 -4.44 -10.76
C LYS A 84 6.51 -3.80 -10.49
N VAL A 85 6.57 -2.55 -10.06
CA VAL A 85 7.82 -1.91 -9.64
C VAL A 85 8.42 -2.65 -8.45
N GLY A 86 7.60 -3.01 -7.44
CA GLY A 86 8.02 -3.87 -6.34
C GLY A 86 8.59 -5.21 -6.81
N HIS A 87 7.91 -5.88 -7.76
CA HIS A 87 8.38 -7.14 -8.32
C HIS A 87 9.70 -7.04 -9.09
N TYR A 88 9.99 -5.89 -9.72
CA TYR A 88 11.30 -5.64 -10.34
C TYR A 88 12.39 -5.33 -9.30
N ILE A 89 12.06 -4.56 -8.26
CA ILE A 89 12.97 -4.30 -7.11
C ILE A 89 13.35 -5.61 -6.41
N ARG A 90 12.44 -6.59 -6.35
CA ARG A 90 12.68 -7.95 -5.83
C ARG A 90 13.88 -8.67 -6.46
N ILE A 91 14.20 -8.36 -7.72
CA ILE A 91 15.35 -8.95 -8.44
C ILE A 91 16.67 -8.52 -7.79
N ILE A 92 16.70 -7.32 -7.20
CA ILE A 92 17.86 -6.75 -6.50
C ILE A 92 17.90 -7.27 -5.05
N SER A 93 16.76 -7.27 -4.34
CA SER A 93 16.63 -7.97 -3.05
C SER A 93 15.16 -8.34 -2.74
N PRO A 94 14.87 -9.55 -2.25
CA PRO A 94 13.53 -9.90 -1.79
C PRO A 94 13.03 -9.08 -0.59
N SER A 95 13.92 -8.62 0.31
CA SER A 95 13.50 -7.81 1.46
C SER A 95 13.00 -6.42 1.06
N THR A 96 13.58 -5.83 0.01
CA THR A 96 13.23 -4.48 -0.44
C THR A 96 11.91 -4.41 -1.22
N GLU A 97 11.38 -5.53 -1.73
CA GLU A 97 10.03 -5.57 -2.33
C GLU A 97 8.95 -5.16 -1.30
N VAL A 98 9.04 -5.67 -0.06
CA VAL A 98 8.08 -5.36 1.01
C VAL A 98 8.27 -3.91 1.48
N SER A 99 9.50 -3.48 1.74
CA SER A 99 9.81 -2.11 2.16
C SER A 99 9.36 -1.08 1.11
N TYR A 100 9.60 -1.34 -0.17
CA TYR A 100 9.13 -0.49 -1.26
C TYR A 100 7.60 -0.36 -1.27
N LEU A 101 6.86 -1.45 -1.11
CA LEU A 101 5.40 -1.40 -1.09
C LEU A 101 4.89 -0.60 0.12
N ARG A 102 5.44 -0.82 1.33
CA ARG A 102 5.12 -0.01 2.51
C ARG A 102 5.38 1.48 2.26
N SER A 103 6.53 1.85 1.70
CA SER A 103 6.84 3.24 1.34
C SER A 103 5.90 3.81 0.27
N ALA A 104 5.48 3.00 -0.70
CA ALA A 104 4.51 3.43 -1.72
C ALA A 104 3.12 3.68 -1.14
N PHE A 105 2.63 2.80 -0.24
CA PHE A 105 1.36 2.99 0.46
C PHE A 105 1.42 4.18 1.43
N SER A 106 2.49 4.33 2.21
CA SER A 106 2.72 5.49 3.09
C SER A 106 2.83 6.81 2.31
N GLY A 107 3.47 6.80 1.13
CA GLY A 107 3.50 7.96 0.24
C GLY A 107 2.10 8.33 -0.29
N ILE A 108 1.24 7.36 -0.60
CA ILE A 108 -0.17 7.62 -0.94
C ILE A 108 -0.93 8.16 0.28
N ALA A 109 -0.65 7.65 1.48
CA ALA A 109 -1.24 8.14 2.72
C ALA A 109 -0.95 9.64 2.93
N SER A 110 0.30 10.07 2.72
CA SER A 110 0.71 11.48 2.88
C SER A 110 0.04 12.49 1.94
N LEU A 111 -0.71 12.03 0.93
CA LEU A 111 -1.55 12.88 0.08
C LEU A 111 -2.91 13.21 0.71
N HIS A 112 -3.28 12.51 1.79
CA HIS A 112 -4.52 12.74 2.51
C HIS A 112 -4.26 13.64 3.71
N HIS A 113 -5.20 14.53 4.00
CA HIS A 113 -5.17 15.37 5.19
C HIS A 113 -5.90 14.69 6.36
N ASP A 114 -5.55 15.07 7.59
CA ASP A 114 -6.33 14.72 8.78
C ASP A 114 -7.77 15.26 8.62
N VAL A 115 -8.76 14.47 9.03
CA VAL A 115 -10.18 14.87 8.94
C VAL A 115 -10.50 15.88 10.04
N GLU A 116 -10.98 17.06 9.66
CA GLU A 116 -11.41 18.11 10.59
C GLU A 116 -12.48 17.59 11.56
N GLY A 117 -12.33 17.91 12.84
CA GLY A 117 -13.22 17.48 13.92
C GLY A 117 -12.95 16.08 14.45
N VAL A 118 -11.73 15.53 14.29
CA VAL A 118 -11.30 14.26 14.88
C VAL A 118 -9.89 14.41 15.46
N THR A 119 -9.69 14.14 16.76
CA THR A 119 -8.33 14.06 17.34
C THR A 119 -7.70 12.70 17.04
N ASN A 120 -6.38 12.65 16.94
CA ASN A 120 -5.62 11.42 16.79
C ASN A 120 -4.58 11.34 17.91
N ASP A 121 -4.84 10.46 18.86
CA ASP A 121 -3.98 10.17 20.01
C ASP A 121 -3.46 8.73 19.92
N PHE A 122 -2.40 8.40 20.65
CA PHE A 122 -1.93 7.01 20.74
C PHE A 122 -1.48 6.64 22.15
N VAL A 123 -1.57 5.34 22.47
CA VAL A 123 -1.01 4.73 23.66
C VAL A 123 0.11 3.80 23.23
N GLU A 124 1.32 4.04 23.73
CA GLU A 124 2.45 3.13 23.53
C GLU A 124 2.22 1.79 24.24
N ARG A 125 2.46 0.69 23.53
CA ARG A 125 2.50 -0.68 24.06
C ARG A 125 3.89 -1.26 23.82
N ASN A 126 4.20 -2.39 24.44
CA ASN A 126 5.54 -2.99 24.40
C ASN A 126 6.06 -3.24 22.97
N ASN A 127 5.16 -3.58 22.03
CA ASN A 127 5.50 -4.04 20.69
C ASN A 127 4.83 -3.22 19.55
N PHE A 128 3.88 -2.35 19.88
CA PHE A 128 3.05 -1.63 18.91
C PHE A 128 2.47 -0.35 19.54
N ASN A 129 1.90 0.54 18.72
CA ASN A 129 1.14 1.70 19.20
C ASN A 129 -0.36 1.47 18.99
N LEU A 130 -1.17 1.77 20.02
CA LEU A 130 -2.62 1.71 19.95
C LEU A 130 -3.17 3.11 19.66
N TYR A 131 -3.67 3.33 18.45
CA TYR A 131 -4.19 4.63 18.02
C TYR A 131 -5.66 4.78 18.39
N VAL A 132 -6.04 6.01 18.75
CA VAL A 132 -7.36 6.39 19.24
C VAL A 132 -7.80 7.65 18.49
N PHE A 133 -8.82 7.49 17.66
CA PHE A 133 -9.45 8.56 16.88
C PHE A 133 -10.73 8.99 17.57
N THR A 134 -10.75 10.23 18.08
CA THR A 134 -11.88 10.74 18.86
C THR A 134 -12.60 11.85 18.10
N PRO A 135 -13.85 11.66 17.66
CA PRO A 135 -14.60 12.71 16.98
C PRO A 135 -15.04 13.81 17.96
N GLU A 136 -15.25 15.02 17.43
CA GLU A 136 -15.84 16.11 18.19
C GLU A 136 -17.23 15.74 18.73
N GLY A 137 -17.58 16.31 19.90
CA GLY A 137 -18.83 16.00 20.60
C GLY A 137 -18.74 14.85 21.60
N VAL A 138 -17.66 14.05 21.60
CA VAL A 138 -17.33 13.05 22.63
C VAL A 138 -17.02 13.74 23.97
N LYS A 139 -18.07 14.10 24.70
CA LYS A 139 -18.02 14.81 26.00
C LYS A 139 -18.47 13.94 27.18
N SER A 140 -19.00 12.74 26.91
CA SER A 140 -19.35 11.75 27.94
C SER A 140 -18.09 11.04 28.47
N SER A 141 -18.19 10.44 29.66
CA SER A 141 -17.20 9.49 30.19
C SER A 141 -17.34 8.08 29.61
N ALA A 142 -18.43 7.80 28.90
CA ALA A 142 -18.77 6.51 28.33
C ALA A 142 -19.43 6.69 26.95
N ASN A 143 -18.63 6.56 25.88
CA ASN A 143 -19.04 6.75 24.49
C ASN A 143 -19.01 5.41 23.72
N PRO A 144 -19.79 5.24 22.63
CA PRO A 144 -19.64 4.09 21.73
C PRO A 144 -18.23 4.03 21.15
N ALA A 145 -17.75 2.81 20.89
CA ALA A 145 -16.42 2.60 20.34
C ALA A 145 -16.39 1.52 19.25
N ILE A 146 -15.44 1.66 18.32
CA ILE A 146 -15.15 0.68 17.28
C ILE A 146 -13.70 0.26 17.43
N PHE A 147 -13.45 -0.98 17.85
CA PHE A 147 -12.12 -1.58 17.77
C PHE A 147 -11.93 -2.12 16.35
N TYR A 148 -11.12 -1.41 15.56
CA TYR A 148 -10.92 -1.67 14.14
C TYR A 148 -9.56 -2.30 13.89
N ILE A 149 -9.52 -3.47 13.23
CA ILE A 149 -8.29 -4.12 12.81
C ILE A 149 -8.15 -3.98 11.29
N TYR A 150 -7.15 -3.21 10.85
CA TYR A 150 -6.97 -2.90 9.43
C TYR A 150 -6.36 -4.05 8.61
N GLY A 151 -6.54 -3.99 7.29
CA GLY A 151 -6.19 -5.04 6.33
C GLY A 151 -4.77 -5.00 5.73
N ASN A 152 -4.70 -5.07 4.40
CA ASN A 152 -3.48 -5.08 3.58
C ASN A 152 -2.42 -6.18 3.87
N GLY A 153 -2.88 -7.44 3.89
CA GLY A 153 -2.00 -8.60 3.73
C GLY A 153 -1.11 -8.91 4.93
N TRP A 154 -1.45 -8.37 6.11
CA TRP A 154 -0.62 -8.38 7.32
C TRP A 154 0.77 -7.74 7.17
N SER A 155 1.04 -7.07 6.04
CA SER A 155 2.42 -6.83 5.59
C SER A 155 2.71 -5.44 4.99
N PHE A 156 1.72 -4.69 4.49
CA PHE A 156 2.00 -3.57 3.58
C PHE A 156 1.44 -2.20 3.96
N ALA A 157 0.42 -2.13 4.80
CA ALA A 157 -0.12 -0.86 5.27
C ALA A 157 0.12 -0.73 6.76
N ASP A 158 0.47 0.48 7.17
CA ASP A 158 0.49 0.93 8.54
C ASP A 158 -0.81 1.68 8.87
N ILE A 159 -0.89 2.17 10.11
CA ILE A 159 -1.96 3.06 10.55
C ILE A 159 -2.07 4.34 9.72
N GLU A 160 -0.96 4.86 9.15
CA GLU A 160 -0.96 6.10 8.37
C GLU A 160 -1.80 5.93 7.10
N TYR A 161 -1.64 4.80 6.39
CA TYR A 161 -2.47 4.45 5.24
C TYR A 161 -3.97 4.36 5.57
N TYR A 162 -4.34 3.92 6.78
CA TYR A 162 -5.73 3.83 7.21
C TYR A 162 -6.25 5.07 7.97
N ARG A 163 -5.37 6.01 8.36
CA ARG A 163 -5.68 7.17 9.22
C ARG A 163 -6.94 7.92 8.78
N THR A 164 -6.98 8.42 7.55
CA THR A 164 -8.11 9.19 7.02
C THR A 164 -9.39 8.34 6.93
N TYR A 165 -9.29 7.03 6.68
CA TYR A 165 -10.45 6.13 6.72
C TYR A 165 -10.98 5.98 8.15
N LEU A 166 -10.11 5.76 9.13
CA LEU A 166 -10.48 5.59 10.54
C LEU A 166 -11.02 6.88 11.17
N GLN A 167 -10.48 8.04 10.78
CA GLN A 167 -11.01 9.34 11.16
C GLN A 167 -12.40 9.61 10.56
N ASN A 168 -12.61 9.32 9.27
CA ASN A 168 -13.94 9.43 8.68
C ASN A 168 -14.92 8.45 9.34
N LEU A 169 -14.50 7.21 9.62
CA LEU A 169 -15.32 6.24 10.36
C LEU A 169 -15.71 6.77 11.75
N ALA A 170 -14.78 7.39 12.48
CA ALA A 170 -15.05 8.02 13.77
C ALA A 170 -16.07 9.16 13.64
N LYS A 171 -15.86 10.06 12.67
CA LYS A 171 -16.72 11.23 12.41
C LYS A 171 -18.15 10.83 12.02
N GLU A 172 -18.30 9.95 11.04
CA GLU A 172 -19.61 9.52 10.53
C GLU A 172 -20.40 8.66 11.53
N THR A 173 -19.72 7.94 12.42
CA THR A 173 -20.39 7.09 13.44
C THR A 173 -20.52 7.74 14.82
N GLY A 174 -19.95 8.95 15.03
CA GLY A 174 -19.87 9.60 16.34
C GLY A 174 -19.22 8.75 17.43
N SER A 175 -18.38 7.78 17.05
CA SER A 175 -17.81 6.77 17.94
C SER A 175 -16.29 6.88 18.02
N VAL A 176 -15.71 6.52 19.17
CA VAL A 176 -14.25 6.46 19.32
C VAL A 176 -13.72 5.26 18.53
N VAL A 177 -12.90 5.49 17.50
CA VAL A 177 -12.29 4.41 16.72
C VAL A 177 -10.92 4.12 17.29
N ILE A 178 -10.64 2.85 17.60
CA ILE A 178 -9.40 2.41 18.22
C ILE A 178 -8.77 1.33 17.33
N SER A 179 -7.50 1.49 16.96
CA SER A 179 -6.82 0.55 16.05
C SER A 179 -5.36 0.30 16.45
N PRO A 180 -4.93 -0.96 16.58
CA PRO A 180 -3.53 -1.27 16.86
C PRO A 180 -2.69 -1.20 15.58
N ASN A 181 -1.58 -0.43 15.62
CA ASN A 181 -0.55 -0.47 14.57
C ASN A 181 0.34 -1.72 14.77
N TYR A 182 -0.27 -2.89 14.61
CA TYR A 182 0.28 -4.20 14.98
C TYR A 182 1.55 -4.55 14.20
N ARG A 183 2.43 -5.38 14.80
CA ARG A 183 3.65 -5.87 14.14
C ARG A 183 3.31 -6.63 12.86
N GLN A 184 4.09 -6.40 11.81
CA GLN A 184 3.77 -6.89 10.46
C GLN A 184 4.66 -8.05 10.00
N ALA A 185 4.09 -8.91 9.17
CA ALA A 185 4.81 -9.91 8.41
C ALA A 185 5.54 -9.27 7.21
N PRO A 186 6.62 -9.88 6.67
CA PRO A 186 7.23 -11.14 7.08
C PRO A 186 8.10 -11.07 8.34
N GLU A 187 8.52 -9.88 8.79
CA GLU A 187 9.45 -9.71 9.91
C GLU A 187 8.88 -10.26 11.23
N ASN A 188 7.58 -10.08 11.43
CA ASN A 188 6.81 -10.59 12.55
C ASN A 188 5.68 -11.46 11.99
N ALA A 189 6.03 -12.68 11.59
CA ALA A 189 5.06 -13.68 11.17
C ALA A 189 4.07 -14.04 12.32
N PHE A 190 2.95 -14.65 11.94
CA PHE A 190 1.99 -15.26 12.87
C PHE A 190 2.71 -16.14 13.92
N PRO A 191 2.40 -16.03 15.23
CA PRO A 191 1.25 -15.35 15.84
C PRO A 191 1.40 -13.86 16.15
N ALA A 192 2.58 -13.25 15.97
CA ALA A 192 2.86 -11.89 16.49
C ALA A 192 1.83 -10.79 16.14
N PRO A 193 1.30 -10.68 14.89
CA PRO A 193 0.29 -9.68 14.56
C PRO A 193 -1.05 -9.92 15.29
N PHE A 194 -1.38 -11.19 15.55
CA PHE A 194 -2.60 -11.58 16.25
C PHE A 194 -2.47 -11.38 17.77
N GLU A 195 -1.31 -11.69 18.34
CA GLU A 195 -0.99 -11.43 19.75
C GLU A 195 -1.10 -9.93 20.08
N ASP A 196 -0.59 -9.06 19.21
CA ASP A 196 -0.72 -7.59 19.38
C ASP A 196 -2.19 -7.16 19.34
N CYS A 197 -3.00 -7.69 18.42
CA CYS A 197 -4.44 -7.42 18.35
C CYS A 197 -5.20 -7.90 19.60
N LEU A 198 -4.80 -9.04 20.17
CA LEU A 198 -5.36 -9.58 21.41
C LEU A 198 -4.95 -8.75 22.63
N GLU A 199 -3.67 -8.35 22.74
CA GLU A 199 -3.21 -7.44 23.80
C GLU A 199 -3.95 -6.10 23.72
N ALA A 200 -4.10 -5.55 22.50
CA ALA A 200 -4.82 -4.30 22.24
C ALA A 200 -6.28 -4.39 22.69
N ALA A 201 -7.01 -5.45 22.32
CA ALA A 201 -8.40 -5.63 22.73
C ALA A 201 -8.52 -5.73 24.27
N ASN A 202 -7.65 -6.52 24.91
CA ASN A 202 -7.61 -6.63 26.37
C ASN A 202 -7.30 -5.29 27.04
N TYR A 203 -6.38 -4.48 26.47
CA TYR A 203 -6.10 -3.13 26.94
C TYR A 203 -7.32 -2.22 26.84
N VAL A 204 -8.01 -2.21 25.69
CA VAL A 204 -9.21 -1.40 25.43
C VAL A 204 -10.29 -1.68 26.47
N PHE A 205 -10.62 -2.96 26.69
CA PHE A 205 -11.60 -3.36 27.70
C PHE A 205 -11.13 -3.18 29.15
N GLY A 206 -9.81 -3.16 29.40
CA GLY A 206 -9.22 -2.92 30.72
C GLY A 206 -9.16 -1.43 31.10
N ASN A 207 -9.06 -0.55 30.11
CA ASN A 207 -8.81 0.88 30.29
C ASN A 207 -9.93 1.76 29.73
N ALA A 208 -11.14 1.20 29.61
CA ALA A 208 -12.29 1.85 28.98
C ALA A 208 -12.58 3.27 29.54
N ALA A 209 -12.45 3.47 30.85
CA ALA A 209 -12.63 4.78 31.49
C ALA A 209 -11.56 5.81 31.08
N ALA A 210 -10.29 5.40 30.92
CA ALA A 210 -9.22 6.27 30.44
C ALA A 210 -9.40 6.63 28.95
N LEU A 211 -9.91 5.68 28.17
CA LEU A 211 -10.29 5.86 26.76
C LEU A 211 -11.65 6.58 26.58
N LYS A 212 -12.38 6.87 27.67
CA LYS A 212 -13.74 7.46 27.70
C LYS A 212 -14.79 6.67 26.91
N ILE A 213 -14.65 5.34 26.83
CA ILE A 213 -15.58 4.46 26.10
C ILE A 213 -16.47 3.66 27.07
N ASP A 214 -17.67 3.29 26.63
CA ASP A 214 -18.48 2.28 27.30
C ASP A 214 -17.98 0.88 26.92
N PRO A 215 -17.44 0.08 27.86
CA PRO A 215 -16.96 -1.27 27.57
C PRO A 215 -18.08 -2.22 27.12
N ASN A 216 -19.36 -1.90 27.33
CA ASN A 216 -20.50 -2.68 26.86
C ASN A 216 -20.96 -2.27 25.44
N ASN A 217 -20.36 -1.23 24.86
CA ASN A 217 -20.74 -0.65 23.57
C ASN A 217 -19.53 -0.55 22.61
N VAL A 218 -18.66 -1.55 22.67
CA VAL A 218 -17.52 -1.72 21.75
C VAL A 218 -17.91 -2.67 20.62
N VAL A 219 -17.86 -2.19 19.37
CA VAL A 219 -18.02 -2.98 18.15
C VAL A 219 -16.65 -3.44 17.67
N LEU A 220 -16.52 -4.70 17.25
CA LEU A 220 -15.33 -5.19 16.56
C LEU A 220 -15.50 -5.07 15.05
N SER A 221 -14.50 -4.51 14.37
CA SER A 221 -14.51 -4.34 12.92
C SER A 221 -13.14 -4.52 12.28
N GLY A 222 -13.10 -4.51 10.96
CA GLY A 222 -11.90 -4.67 10.14
C GLY A 222 -12.24 -5.00 8.69
N ASP A 223 -11.24 -4.93 7.82
CA ASP A 223 -11.33 -5.23 6.37
C ASP A 223 -10.35 -6.33 5.94
N GLY A 224 -10.73 -7.17 4.97
CA GLY A 224 -9.87 -8.16 4.33
C GLY A 224 -9.12 -9.10 5.29
N THR A 225 -7.81 -8.87 5.45
CA THR A 225 -6.96 -9.61 6.39
C THR A 225 -7.15 -9.19 7.84
N GLY A 226 -7.46 -7.92 8.09
CA GLY A 226 -7.82 -7.40 9.41
C GLY A 226 -9.17 -7.92 9.88
N ALA A 227 -10.15 -7.98 8.97
CA ALA A 227 -11.41 -8.69 9.17
C ALA A 227 -11.24 -10.16 9.55
N THR A 228 -10.21 -10.84 9.01
CA THR A 228 -9.88 -12.23 9.36
C THR A 228 -9.32 -12.34 10.78
N MET A 229 -8.50 -11.37 11.19
CA MET A 229 -8.01 -11.26 12.57
C MET A 229 -9.13 -10.88 13.55
N ALA A 230 -10.05 -10.01 13.16
CA ALA A 230 -11.23 -9.65 13.93
C ALA A 230 -12.13 -10.87 14.21
N LEU A 231 -12.47 -11.65 13.18
CA LEU A 231 -13.21 -12.90 13.38
C LEU A 231 -12.45 -13.86 14.31
N SER A 232 -11.15 -14.06 14.07
CA SER A 232 -10.29 -14.90 14.93
C SER A 232 -10.26 -14.42 16.38
N LEU A 233 -10.19 -13.11 16.62
CA LEU A 233 -10.18 -12.48 17.93
C LEU A 233 -11.51 -12.71 18.66
N SER A 234 -12.64 -12.50 17.97
CA SER A 234 -13.98 -12.73 18.55
C SER A 234 -14.21 -14.15 19.06
N LEU A 235 -13.54 -15.15 18.45
CA LEU A 235 -13.60 -16.55 18.84
C LEU A 235 -12.64 -16.91 20.00
N ASN A 236 -11.62 -16.08 20.25
CA ASN A 236 -10.60 -16.33 21.29
C ASN A 236 -10.78 -15.45 22.55
N MET A 237 -11.66 -14.45 22.51
CA MET A 237 -12.03 -13.68 23.71
C MET A 237 -13.10 -14.39 24.55
N SER A 238 -12.70 -14.87 25.72
CA SER A 238 -13.55 -15.65 26.64
C SER A 238 -14.37 -14.79 27.61
N GLU A 239 -13.77 -13.78 28.25
CA GLU A 239 -14.37 -13.05 29.37
C GLU A 239 -15.20 -11.83 28.96
N LYS A 240 -14.70 -11.04 28.00
CA LYS A 240 -15.35 -9.81 27.54
C LYS A 240 -15.67 -9.93 26.06
N LYS A 241 -16.92 -9.65 25.71
CA LYS A 241 -17.45 -9.78 24.35
C LYS A 241 -17.69 -8.40 23.77
N PHE A 242 -17.31 -8.23 22.51
CA PHE A 242 -17.77 -7.10 21.72
C PHE A 242 -19.29 -7.15 21.57
N LYS A 243 -19.94 -5.99 21.59
CA LYS A 243 -21.40 -5.86 21.42
C LYS A 243 -21.86 -6.41 20.07
N THR A 244 -21.03 -6.25 19.04
CA THR A 244 -21.29 -6.70 17.68
C THR A 244 -19.96 -6.91 16.96
N VAL A 245 -19.91 -7.87 16.04
CA VAL A 245 -18.79 -8.05 15.09
C VAL A 245 -19.30 -7.67 13.70
N SER A 246 -18.72 -6.63 13.10
CA SER A 246 -19.09 -6.13 11.77
C SER A 246 -17.85 -6.02 10.91
N VAL A 247 -17.61 -7.01 10.06
CA VAL A 247 -16.38 -7.14 9.27
C VAL A 247 -16.64 -7.02 7.78
N GLN A 248 -15.74 -6.35 7.08
CA GLN A 248 -15.78 -6.16 5.64
C GLN A 248 -14.93 -7.24 4.96
N ASN A 249 -15.44 -7.79 3.84
CA ASN A 249 -14.75 -8.72 2.94
C ASN A 249 -13.73 -9.71 3.58
N PRO A 250 -14.09 -10.45 4.64
CA PRO A 250 -13.13 -11.25 5.40
C PRO A 250 -12.54 -12.40 4.57
N ALA A 251 -11.23 -12.58 4.64
CA ALA A 251 -10.53 -13.73 4.03
C ALA A 251 -10.67 -15.01 4.87
N THR A 252 -11.91 -15.42 5.16
CA THR A 252 -12.24 -16.60 5.99
C THR A 252 -11.81 -17.92 5.39
N GLN A 253 -11.88 -18.05 4.06
CA GLN A 253 -11.57 -19.29 3.35
C GLN A 253 -10.25 -19.16 2.60
N THR A 254 -9.29 -19.96 3.03
CA THR A 254 -7.87 -19.78 2.73
C THR A 254 -7.36 -21.00 1.97
N LEU A 255 -6.37 -20.81 1.10
CA LEU A 255 -5.62 -21.90 0.44
C LEU A 255 -6.45 -22.82 -0.50
N LEU A 256 -7.69 -22.44 -0.82
CA LEU A 256 -8.60 -23.12 -1.75
C LEU A 256 -8.73 -22.32 -3.06
N TRP A 257 -7.74 -22.50 -3.92
CA TRP A 257 -7.51 -21.68 -5.12
C TRP A 257 -8.52 -21.87 -6.27
N GLN A 258 -9.29 -22.97 -6.25
CA GLN A 258 -10.21 -23.35 -7.34
C GLN A 258 -11.62 -22.73 -7.22
N LEU A 259 -11.89 -21.93 -6.18
CA LEU A 259 -13.20 -21.29 -6.00
C LEU A 259 -13.45 -20.24 -7.11
N PRO A 260 -14.69 -20.08 -7.61
CA PRO A 260 -15.01 -19.08 -8.64
C PRO A 260 -14.63 -17.64 -8.26
N SER A 261 -14.74 -17.29 -6.97
CA SER A 261 -14.30 -16.00 -6.44
C SER A 261 -12.78 -15.82 -6.54
N GLN A 262 -11.98 -16.87 -6.35
CA GLN A 262 -10.52 -16.83 -6.47
C GLN A 262 -10.07 -16.72 -7.93
N THR A 263 -10.72 -17.42 -8.87
CA THR A 263 -10.35 -17.34 -10.29
C THR A 263 -10.71 -15.99 -10.93
N LEU A 264 -11.78 -15.35 -10.46
CA LEU A 264 -12.26 -14.01 -10.87
C LEU A 264 -11.65 -12.84 -10.07
N SER A 265 -11.03 -13.09 -8.90
CA SER A 265 -10.45 -12.09 -8.00
C SER A 265 -9.59 -11.02 -8.71
N ARG A 266 -8.88 -11.42 -9.77
CA ARG A 266 -8.01 -10.59 -10.63
C ARG A 266 -8.64 -9.28 -11.15
N TYR A 267 -9.98 -9.21 -11.24
CA TYR A 267 -10.73 -8.03 -11.68
C TYR A 267 -11.04 -7.04 -10.52
N PHE A 268 -10.78 -7.45 -9.28
CA PHE A 268 -11.03 -6.71 -8.04
C PHE A 268 -9.73 -6.33 -7.30
N GLY A 269 -8.60 -6.33 -8.00
CA GLY A 269 -7.31 -5.82 -7.48
C GLY A 269 -6.47 -6.82 -6.68
N LEU A 270 -7.01 -8.00 -6.36
CA LEU A 270 -6.31 -9.07 -5.65
C LEU A 270 -6.21 -10.29 -6.58
N SER A 271 -5.02 -10.83 -6.79
CA SER A 271 -4.80 -12.07 -7.57
C SER A 271 -4.44 -13.24 -6.68
N GLU A 272 -4.68 -14.46 -7.15
CA GLU A 272 -4.23 -15.72 -6.52
C GLU A 272 -2.76 -15.64 -6.06
N THR A 273 -1.87 -15.14 -6.91
CA THR A 273 -0.43 -14.96 -6.61
C THR A 273 -0.17 -13.95 -5.49
N GLN A 274 -0.95 -12.86 -5.39
CA GLN A 274 -0.85 -11.91 -4.28
C GLN A 274 -1.39 -12.54 -2.99
N THR A 275 -2.56 -13.19 -3.02
CA THR A 275 -3.13 -13.87 -1.86
C THR A 275 -2.18 -14.94 -1.32
N ALA A 276 -1.62 -15.78 -2.19
CA ALA A 276 -0.62 -16.79 -1.81
C ALA A 276 0.67 -16.17 -1.23
N TRP A 277 1.04 -14.97 -1.68
CA TRP A 277 2.16 -14.24 -1.13
C TRP A 277 1.89 -13.72 0.28
N TYR A 278 0.69 -13.19 0.54
CA TYR A 278 0.32 -12.67 1.86
C TYR A 278 0.28 -13.83 2.87
N TRP A 279 -0.31 -14.97 2.48
CA TRP A 279 -0.28 -16.20 3.27
C TRP A 279 1.15 -16.72 3.50
N SER A 280 2.03 -16.68 2.49
CA SER A 280 3.43 -17.09 2.65
C SER A 280 4.18 -16.23 3.69
N MET A 281 4.03 -14.91 3.63
CA MET A 281 4.68 -14.00 4.58
C MET A 281 4.09 -14.14 5.98
N TYR A 282 2.76 -14.14 6.10
CA TYR A 282 2.07 -14.25 7.39
C TYR A 282 2.36 -15.56 8.10
N VAL A 283 2.35 -16.69 7.39
CA VAL A 283 2.52 -18.02 7.98
C VAL A 283 3.98 -18.41 8.19
N ASN A 284 4.86 -18.12 7.22
CA ASN A 284 6.23 -18.63 7.21
C ASN A 284 7.30 -17.57 7.50
N GLY A 285 6.93 -16.28 7.58
CA GLY A 285 7.89 -15.16 7.61
C GLY A 285 8.68 -15.03 6.31
N GLU A 286 8.13 -15.49 5.18
CA GLU A 286 8.91 -15.80 3.99
C GLU A 286 8.23 -15.29 2.72
N ASN A 287 8.96 -14.48 1.96
CA ASN A 287 8.43 -13.73 0.82
C ASN A 287 8.91 -14.27 -0.55
N SER A 288 9.80 -15.26 -0.59
CA SER A 288 10.33 -15.83 -1.83
C SER A 288 9.26 -16.52 -2.68
N GLN A 289 9.42 -16.41 -4.00
CA GLN A 289 8.53 -17.02 -5.00
C GLN A 289 8.37 -18.54 -4.79
N LYS A 290 9.43 -19.24 -4.35
CA LYS A 290 9.37 -20.67 -4.02
C LYS A 290 8.27 -20.97 -3.00
N HIS A 291 8.14 -20.18 -1.94
CA HIS A 291 7.11 -20.39 -0.92
C HIS A 291 5.72 -19.94 -1.37
N ARG A 292 5.61 -18.91 -2.22
CA ARG A 292 4.34 -18.56 -2.91
C ARG A 292 3.81 -19.74 -3.72
N GLU A 293 4.67 -20.39 -4.51
CA GLU A 293 4.28 -21.55 -5.33
C GLU A 293 4.01 -22.82 -4.50
N LEU A 294 4.71 -23.03 -3.38
CA LEU A 294 4.36 -24.09 -2.41
C LEU A 294 2.96 -23.87 -1.80
N VAL A 295 2.63 -22.62 -1.46
CA VAL A 295 1.32 -22.23 -0.92
C VAL A 295 0.21 -22.42 -1.98
N LYS A 296 0.46 -22.07 -3.24
CA LYS A 296 -0.46 -22.35 -4.38
C LYS A 296 -0.64 -23.83 -4.65
N GLY A 297 0.45 -24.61 -4.62
CA GLY A 297 0.46 -26.06 -4.83
C GLY A 297 -0.12 -26.88 -3.67
N GLY A 298 -0.76 -26.27 -2.67
CA GLY A 298 -1.37 -26.97 -1.54
C GLY A 298 -0.37 -27.52 -0.49
N ALA A 299 0.91 -27.18 -0.58
CA ALA A 299 1.96 -27.71 0.31
C ALA A 299 1.99 -27.03 1.71
N TYR A 300 0.94 -26.31 2.09
CA TYR A 300 0.81 -25.60 3.38
C TYR A 300 0.90 -26.54 4.60
N LEU A 301 0.60 -27.83 4.44
CA LEU A 301 0.81 -28.83 5.49
C LEU A 301 2.31 -29.05 5.81
N GLN A 302 3.22 -28.79 4.86
CA GLN A 302 4.67 -28.83 5.12
C GLN A 302 5.13 -27.59 5.91
N ALA A 303 4.56 -26.41 5.60
CA ALA A 303 4.71 -25.21 6.42
C ALA A 303 4.26 -25.47 7.87
N LYS A 304 3.06 -26.05 8.06
CA LYS A 304 2.53 -26.44 9.39
C LYS A 304 3.45 -27.41 10.14
N LYS A 305 4.14 -28.34 9.46
CA LYS A 305 5.12 -29.23 10.10
C LYS A 305 6.37 -28.48 10.59
N LYS A 306 6.90 -27.54 9.80
CA LYS A 306 8.07 -26.72 10.15
C LYS A 306 7.77 -25.67 11.23
N HIS A 307 6.57 -25.10 11.20
CA HIS A 307 6.12 -23.98 12.04
C HIS A 307 5.06 -24.42 13.07
N LYS A 308 5.20 -25.64 13.60
CA LYS A 308 4.16 -26.34 14.39
C LYS A 308 3.70 -25.58 15.64
N ALA A 309 4.58 -24.84 16.31
CA ALA A 309 4.25 -24.04 17.50
C ALA A 309 3.38 -22.82 17.15
N GLN A 310 3.68 -22.13 16.04
CA GLN A 310 2.90 -20.98 15.57
C GLN A 310 1.48 -21.45 15.21
N PHE A 311 1.37 -22.48 14.38
CA PHE A 311 0.09 -23.11 14.03
C PHE A 311 -0.69 -23.72 15.21
N ALA A 312 -0.09 -23.95 16.37
CA ALA A 312 -0.83 -24.48 17.53
C ALA A 312 -1.62 -23.40 18.27
N LEU A 313 -1.19 -22.13 18.19
CA LEU A 313 -1.78 -21.01 18.95
C LEU A 313 -3.09 -20.49 18.33
N ALA A 314 -3.21 -20.51 17.00
CA ALA A 314 -4.51 -20.48 16.33
C ALA A 314 -4.43 -21.33 15.06
N ASP A 315 -4.67 -22.63 15.21
CA ASP A 315 -4.77 -23.55 14.07
C ASP A 315 -6.03 -23.20 13.27
N PRO A 316 -5.95 -22.63 12.05
CA PRO A 316 -7.14 -22.30 11.27
C PRO A 316 -7.91 -23.57 10.89
N PHE A 317 -7.30 -24.75 11.02
CA PHE A 317 -7.93 -26.05 10.79
C PHE A 317 -8.55 -26.69 12.04
N LYS A 318 -8.31 -26.16 13.25
CA LYS A 318 -9.00 -26.63 14.47
C LYS A 318 -10.50 -26.31 14.41
N TYR A 319 -10.89 -25.23 13.73
CA TYR A 319 -12.29 -24.92 13.42
C TYR A 319 -12.93 -25.91 12.44
N PHE A 320 -12.13 -26.70 11.70
CA PHE A 320 -12.60 -27.77 10.82
C PHE A 320 -12.60 -29.16 11.48
N ASP A 321 -12.30 -29.25 12.79
CA ASP A 321 -12.47 -30.49 13.56
C ASP A 321 -13.97 -30.84 13.65
N GLU A 322 -14.34 -32.05 13.22
CA GLU A 322 -15.73 -32.54 13.23
C GLU A 322 -16.37 -32.47 14.62
N ALA A 323 -15.58 -32.51 15.70
CA ALA A 323 -16.07 -32.32 17.06
C ALA A 323 -16.75 -30.95 17.27
N ASN A 324 -16.30 -29.89 16.57
CA ASN A 324 -16.82 -28.53 16.72
C ASN A 324 -18.12 -28.27 15.94
N PHE A 325 -18.50 -29.14 14.99
CA PHE A 325 -19.76 -29.03 14.23
C PHE A 325 -20.92 -29.84 14.83
N LYS A 326 -20.73 -30.51 15.98
CA LYS A 326 -21.73 -31.39 16.60
C LYS A 326 -22.74 -30.67 17.51
N ASN A 327 -23.01 -29.38 17.27
CA ASN A 327 -24.08 -28.67 17.97
C ASN A 327 -25.03 -27.97 16.97
N PRO A 328 -26.17 -28.59 16.62
CA PRO A 328 -27.11 -28.04 15.64
C PRO A 328 -28.10 -27.01 16.20
N ASP A 329 -28.03 -26.70 17.51
CA ASP A 329 -28.99 -25.83 18.20
C ASP A 329 -28.46 -24.40 18.43
N VAL A 330 -28.04 -23.71 17.36
CA VAL A 330 -27.75 -22.26 17.32
C VAL A 330 -28.26 -21.65 16.01
#